data_AF-A0A2R3JNC7-F1
#
_entry.id   AF-A0A2R3JNC7-F1
#
_cell.length_a   1.000
_cell.length_b   1.000
_cell.length_c   1.000
_cell.angle_alpha   90.00
_cell.angle_beta   90.00
_cell.angle_gamma   90.00
#
_symmetry.space_group_name_H-M   'P 1'
#
loop_
_entity.id
_entity.type
_entity.pdbx_description
1 polymer ?
#
loop_
_entity_poly.entity_id
_entity_poly.type
_entity_poly.pdbx_seq_one_letter_code
_entity_poly.pdbx_strand_id
1 'polypeptide(L)'
;MSFNQVFLLVWCLLIASLIGIVVILFFLRGVFQPSNEVQNRSEKKQRRQKILQKPKAEYRTIAMVSALTGLGMLILIWVGVALMYFQLYQSAFITFAVASFLFIGFDVVYVVYQYKYWLKHPDSDIVPVSQRKFKWIISLRTLRIIILTLVLLLPAVFSATFYEILIAVLK
;
A
#
# COMPACT_ATOMS: atom_id res chain seq x y z
N MET A 1 -6.07 29.70 -16.55
CA MET A 1 -5.87 28.91 -15.32
C MET A 1 -4.42 29.11 -14.90
N SER A 2 -4.17 29.56 -13.66
CA SER A 2 -2.79 29.77 -13.20
C SER A 2 -2.09 28.44 -12.91
N PHE A 3 -0.75 28.44 -12.89
CA PHE A 3 0.03 27.25 -12.54
C PHE A 3 -0.40 26.66 -11.18
N ASN A 4 -0.64 27.51 -10.18
CA ASN A 4 -1.08 27.11 -8.84
C ASN A 4 -2.45 26.40 -8.88
N GLN A 5 -3.38 26.87 -9.73
CA GLN A 5 -4.69 26.22 -9.91
C GLN A 5 -4.55 24.85 -10.59
N VAL A 6 -3.70 24.73 -11.61
CA VAL A 6 -3.46 23.45 -12.30
C VAL A 6 -2.81 22.45 -11.34
N PHE A 7 -1.81 22.89 -10.58
CA PHE A 7 -1.13 22.08 -9.59
C PHE A 7 -2.10 21.56 -8.52
N LEU A 8 -2.93 22.45 -7.93
CA LEU A 8 -3.94 22.07 -6.95
C LEU A 8 -4.95 21.07 -7.54
N LEU A 9 -5.41 21.30 -8.77
CA LEU A 9 -6.35 20.39 -9.43
C LEU A 9 -5.74 18.99 -9.62
N VAL A 10 -4.50 18.90 -10.11
CA VAL A 10 -3.79 17.63 -10.27
C VAL A 10 -3.63 16.93 -8.91
N TRP A 11 -3.24 17.68 -7.87
CA TRP A 11 -3.06 17.13 -6.54
C TRP A 11 -4.39 16.60 -5.95
N CYS A 12 -5.49 17.35 -6.10
CA CYS A 12 -6.83 16.91 -5.71
C CYS A 12 -7.30 15.69 -6.50
N LEU A 13 -7.05 15.62 -7.81
CA LEU A 13 -7.37 14.45 -8.63
C LEU A 13 -6.62 13.19 -8.18
N LEU A 14 -5.35 13.33 -7.80
CA LEU A 14 -4.57 12.22 -7.27
C LEU A 14 -5.14 11.73 -5.93
N ILE A 15 -5.52 12.64 -5.03
CA ILE A 15 -6.16 12.29 -3.75
C ILE A 15 -7.51 11.60 -3.99
N ALA A 16 -8.36 12.16 -4.86
CA ALA A 16 -9.65 11.54 -5.21
C ALA A 16 -9.47 10.13 -5.80
N SER A 17 -8.48 9.96 -6.68
CA SER A 17 -8.12 8.65 -7.24
C SER A 17 -7.64 7.67 -6.18
N LEU A 18 -6.83 8.14 -5.22
CA LEU A 18 -6.35 7.33 -4.10
C LEU A 18 -7.52 6.82 -3.24
N ILE A 19 -8.46 7.71 -2.90
CA ILE A 19 -9.67 7.37 -2.15
C ILE A 19 -10.50 6.34 -2.92
N GLY A 20 -10.74 6.58 -4.21
CA GLY A 20 -11.46 5.64 -5.08
C GLY A 20 -10.85 4.25 -5.09
N ILE A 21 -9.52 4.15 -5.23
CA ILE A 21 -8.81 2.86 -5.21
C ILE A 21 -8.93 2.17 -3.86
N VAL A 22 -8.78 2.90 -2.74
CA VAL A 22 -8.93 2.34 -1.39
C VAL A 22 -10.34 1.77 -1.19
N VAL A 23 -11.36 2.50 -1.64
CA VAL A 23 -12.76 2.06 -1.57
C VAL A 23 -12.98 0.80 -2.43
N ILE A 24 -12.49 0.76 -3.66
CA ILE A 24 -12.59 -0.42 -4.54
C ILE A 24 -11.89 -1.63 -3.91
N LEU A 25 -10.68 -1.45 -3.35
CA LEU A 25 -9.94 -2.50 -2.67
C LEU A 25 -10.65 -3.01 -1.41
N PHE A 26 -11.35 -2.14 -0.70
CA PHE A 26 -12.17 -2.51 0.46
C PHE A 26 -13.31 -3.46 0.05
N PHE A 27 -14.00 -3.16 -1.06
CA PHE A 27 -15.11 -3.99 -1.56
C PHE A 27 -14.67 -5.31 -2.21
N LEU A 28 -13.48 -5.38 -2.81
CA LEU A 28 -13.04 -6.57 -3.55
C LEU A 28 -12.89 -7.85 -2.68
N ARG A 29 -12.86 -7.72 -1.33
CA ARG A 29 -12.46 -8.74 -0.35
C ARG A 29 -11.06 -9.30 -0.67
N GLY A 30 -10.31 -9.75 0.34
CA GLY A 30 -8.89 -10.15 0.15
C GLY A 30 -8.66 -11.21 -0.94
N VAL A 31 -7.41 -11.39 -1.34
CA VAL A 31 -6.98 -12.37 -2.37
C VAL A 31 -7.36 -13.83 -2.02
N PHE A 32 -7.61 -14.09 -0.75
CA PHE A 32 -8.04 -15.39 -0.24
C PHE A 32 -9.47 -15.27 0.26
N GLN A 33 -10.38 -16.05 -0.34
CA GLN A 33 -11.75 -16.16 0.15
C GLN A 33 -11.79 -17.22 1.26
N PRO A 34 -12.36 -16.92 2.44
CA PRO A 34 -12.68 -17.97 3.38
C PRO A 34 -13.72 -18.91 2.74
N SER A 35 -13.54 -20.23 2.87
CA SER A 35 -14.66 -21.16 2.60
C SER A 35 -15.82 -20.74 3.50
N ASN A 36 -17.03 -20.70 2.94
CA ASN A 36 -18.24 -20.30 3.64
C ASN A 36 -18.61 -21.21 4.84
N GLU A 37 -17.86 -22.29 5.07
CA GLU A 37 -18.14 -23.30 6.10
C GLU A 37 -17.48 -23.02 7.46
N VAL A 38 -16.51 -22.11 7.55
CA VAL A 38 -15.78 -21.90 8.82
C VAL A 38 -16.54 -20.93 9.73
N GLN A 39 -17.34 -21.47 10.65
CA GLN A 39 -18.07 -20.68 11.65
C GLN A 39 -17.19 -20.26 12.84
N ASN A 40 -16.14 -21.01 13.19
CA ASN A 40 -15.42 -20.83 14.46
C ASN A 40 -14.23 -19.85 14.39
N ARG A 41 -14.04 -19.04 15.44
CA ARG A 41 -13.01 -17.95 15.47
C ARG A 41 -11.57 -18.50 15.57
N SER A 42 -11.39 -19.62 16.26
CA SER A 42 -10.11 -20.34 16.38
C SER A 42 -9.63 -20.89 15.03
N GLU A 43 -10.53 -21.53 14.28
CA GLU A 43 -10.28 -22.08 12.95
C GLU A 43 -9.95 -20.98 11.93
N LYS A 44 -10.64 -19.84 11.97
CA LYS A 44 -10.28 -18.66 11.15
C LYS A 44 -8.85 -18.17 11.43
N LYS A 45 -8.43 -18.17 12.70
CA LYS A 45 -7.08 -17.74 13.10
C LYS A 45 -6.02 -18.74 12.65
N GLN A 46 -6.26 -20.04 12.84
CA GLN A 46 -5.38 -21.11 12.36
C GLN A 46 -5.26 -21.10 10.83
N ARG A 47 -6.37 -20.91 10.10
CA ARG A 47 -6.35 -20.83 8.64
C ARG A 47 -5.57 -19.60 8.15
N ARG A 48 -5.73 -18.43 8.80
CA ARG A 48 -4.88 -17.25 8.52
C ARG A 48 -3.40 -17.53 8.77
N GLN A 49 -3.06 -18.21 9.86
CA GLN A 49 -1.67 -18.61 10.12
C GLN A 49 -1.15 -19.57 9.05
N LYS A 50 -1.96 -20.56 8.63
CA LYS A 50 -1.63 -21.52 7.56
C LYS A 50 -1.36 -20.80 6.23
N ILE A 51 -2.21 -19.83 5.86
CA ILE A 51 -2.05 -18.97 4.66
C ILE A 51 -0.72 -18.21 4.66
N LEU A 52 -0.24 -17.80 5.84
CA LEU A 52 0.99 -17.01 5.98
C LEU A 52 2.26 -17.87 6.13
N GLN A 53 2.19 -18.93 6.93
CA GLN A 53 3.36 -19.73 7.33
C GLN A 53 3.88 -20.62 6.21
N LYS A 54 3.00 -21.29 5.46
CA LYS A 54 3.43 -22.21 4.41
C LYS A 54 4.18 -21.49 3.27
N PRO A 55 3.67 -20.39 2.69
CA PRO A 55 4.41 -19.64 1.67
C PRO A 55 5.70 -19.01 2.21
N LYS A 56 5.73 -18.62 3.49
CA LYS A 56 6.94 -18.08 4.13
C LYS A 56 8.07 -19.11 4.20
N ALA A 57 7.74 -20.40 4.38
CA ALA A 57 8.74 -21.46 4.42
C ALA A 57 9.38 -21.71 3.04
N GLU A 58 8.58 -21.78 1.97
CA GLU A 58 9.10 -21.99 0.61
C GLU A 58 9.80 -20.73 0.05
N TYR A 59 9.22 -19.55 0.27
CA TYR A 59 9.74 -18.27 -0.21
C TYR A 59 10.41 -17.44 0.89
N ARG A 60 11.30 -18.07 1.67
CA ARG A 60 11.94 -17.46 2.85
C ARG A 60 12.66 -16.14 2.54
N THR A 61 13.48 -16.10 1.49
CA THR A 61 14.22 -14.89 1.10
C THR A 61 13.27 -13.75 0.76
N ILE A 62 12.18 -14.05 0.06
CA ILE A 62 11.19 -13.04 -0.35
C ILE A 62 10.42 -12.54 0.86
N ALA A 63 10.03 -13.43 1.77
CA ALA A 63 9.41 -13.06 3.03
C ALA A 63 10.34 -12.19 3.89
N MET A 64 11.64 -12.49 3.90
CA MET A 64 12.66 -11.69 4.60
C MET A 64 12.81 -10.31 3.99
N VAL A 65 12.97 -10.20 2.67
CA VAL A 65 13.04 -8.90 1.96
C VAL A 65 11.75 -8.09 2.16
N SER A 66 10.59 -8.75 2.11
CA SER A 66 9.29 -8.10 2.34
C SER A 66 9.14 -7.61 3.78
N ALA A 67 9.69 -8.33 4.76
CA ALA A 67 9.73 -7.91 6.15
C ALA A 67 10.70 -6.75 6.37
N LEU A 68 11.89 -6.80 5.75
CA LEU A 68 12.90 -5.73 5.83
C LEU A 68 12.39 -4.43 5.21
N THR A 69 11.73 -4.50 4.05
CA THR A 69 11.08 -3.34 3.42
C THR A 69 9.96 -2.77 4.28
N GLY A 70 9.14 -3.62 4.91
CA GLY A 70 8.12 -3.19 5.88
C GLY A 70 8.72 -2.53 7.13
N LEU A 71 9.82 -3.05 7.66
CA LEU A 71 10.53 -2.47 8.79
C LEU A 71 11.19 -1.14 8.42
N GLY A 72 11.82 -1.06 7.26
CA GLY A 72 12.36 0.18 6.70
C GLY A 72 11.28 1.25 6.52
N MET A 73 10.11 0.88 6.00
CA MET A 73 8.95 1.78 5.91
C MET A 73 8.56 2.35 7.29
N LEU A 74 8.45 1.51 8.32
CA LEU A 74 8.09 1.97 9.66
C LEU A 74 9.12 2.93 10.24
N ILE A 75 10.41 2.66 10.05
CA ILE A 75 11.49 3.55 10.47
C ILE A 75 11.37 4.89 9.75
N LEU A 76 11.20 4.88 8.41
CA LEU A 76 11.07 6.10 7.63
C LEU A 76 9.83 6.91 8.01
N ILE A 77 8.71 6.28 8.37
CA ILE A 77 7.54 7.00 8.88
C ILE A 77 7.89 7.79 10.15
N TRP A 78 8.57 7.16 11.11
CA TRP A 78 8.98 7.85 12.34
C TRP A 78 10.00 8.97 12.07
N VAL A 79 10.95 8.73 11.16
CA VAL A 79 11.89 9.76 10.72
C VAL A 79 11.14 10.93 10.07
N GLY A 80 10.17 10.67 9.19
CA GLY A 80 9.34 11.69 8.58
C GLY A 80 8.55 12.51 9.60
N VAL A 81 7.99 11.87 10.63
CA VAL A 81 7.31 12.56 11.74
C VAL A 81 8.27 13.44 12.53
N ALA A 82 9.48 12.96 12.83
CA ALA A 82 10.50 13.77 13.48
C ALA A 82 10.90 14.99 12.61
N LEU A 83 11.08 14.80 11.30
CA LEU A 83 11.37 15.88 10.36
C LEU A 83 10.24 16.92 10.31
N MET A 84 8.97 16.49 10.34
CA MET A 84 7.82 17.40 10.46
C MET A 84 7.89 18.22 11.76
N TYR A 85 8.23 17.58 12.88
CA TYR A 85 8.36 18.26 14.18
C TYR A 85 9.44 19.35 14.15
N PHE A 86 10.56 19.12 13.45
CA PHE A 86 11.62 20.10 13.22
C PHE A 86 11.34 21.08 12.06
N GLN A 87 10.10 21.12 11.54
CA GLN A 87 9.70 22.01 10.44
C GLN A 87 10.47 21.77 9.13
N LEU A 88 11.10 20.60 8.96
CA LEU A 88 11.79 20.18 7.75
C LEU A 88 10.82 19.50 6.78
N TYR A 89 9.75 20.22 6.42
CA TYR A 89 8.60 19.67 5.69
C TYR A 89 8.98 19.03 4.35
N GLN A 90 9.84 19.67 3.55
CA GLN A 90 10.26 19.12 2.25
C GLN A 90 10.94 17.77 2.42
N SER A 91 11.91 17.68 3.35
CA SER A 91 12.59 16.43 3.67
C SER A 91 11.62 15.38 4.21
N ALA A 92 10.68 15.78 5.07
CA ALA A 92 9.67 14.88 5.61
C ALA A 92 8.78 14.28 4.50
N PHE A 93 8.31 15.09 3.56
CA PHE A 93 7.51 14.62 2.43
C PHE A 93 8.28 13.66 1.52
N ILE A 94 9.56 13.92 1.25
CA ILE A 94 10.43 12.98 0.53
C ILE A 94 10.56 11.67 1.29
N THR A 95 10.80 11.73 2.60
CA THR A 95 10.90 10.53 3.46
C THR A 95 9.60 9.71 3.43
N PHE A 96 8.44 10.35 3.51
CA PHE A 96 7.15 9.66 3.42
C PHE A 96 6.88 9.06 2.02
N ALA A 97 7.32 9.72 0.96
CA ALA A 97 7.23 9.19 -0.39
C ALA A 97 8.08 7.91 -0.55
N VAL A 98 9.31 7.91 -0.03
CA VAL A 98 10.17 6.72 -0.02
C VAL A 98 9.57 5.61 0.83
N ALA A 99 9.04 5.93 2.02
CA ALA A 99 8.35 4.97 2.88
C ALA A 99 7.15 4.31 2.15
N SER A 100 6.35 5.12 1.46
CA SER A 100 5.22 4.64 0.67
C SER A 100 5.66 3.67 -0.43
N PHE A 101 6.78 3.96 -1.11
CA PHE A 101 7.33 3.05 -2.11
C PHE A 101 7.79 1.73 -1.52
N LEU A 102 8.44 1.74 -0.35
CA LEU A 102 8.87 0.51 0.34
C LEU A 102 7.70 -0.42 0.69
N PHE A 103 6.48 0.10 0.82
CA PHE A 103 5.28 -0.69 1.06
C PHE A 103 5.01 -1.74 -0.03
N ILE A 104 5.58 -1.58 -1.24
CA ILE A 104 5.44 -2.51 -2.36
C ILE A 104 5.93 -3.93 -2.03
N GLY A 105 6.99 -4.05 -1.23
CA GLY A 105 7.55 -5.34 -0.85
C GLY A 105 6.53 -6.19 -0.09
N PHE A 106 5.89 -5.59 0.90
CA PHE A 106 4.90 -6.28 1.74
C PHE A 106 3.54 -6.42 1.05
N ASP A 107 3.02 -5.36 0.44
CA ASP A 107 1.63 -5.31 -0.02
C ASP A 107 1.42 -5.92 -1.41
N VAL A 108 2.45 -5.90 -2.26
CA VAL A 108 2.41 -6.41 -3.63
C VAL A 108 3.27 -7.66 -3.78
N VAL A 109 4.59 -7.55 -3.58
CA VAL A 109 5.53 -8.64 -3.88
C VAL A 109 5.18 -9.87 -3.05
N TYR A 110 5.10 -9.75 -1.72
CA TYR A 110 4.80 -10.89 -0.86
C TYR A 110 3.47 -11.56 -1.19
N VAL A 111 2.43 -10.76 -1.50
CA VAL A 111 1.09 -11.27 -1.85
C VAL A 111 1.09 -12.02 -3.19
N VAL A 112 1.90 -11.60 -4.16
CA VAL A 112 2.11 -12.34 -5.41
C VAL A 112 2.70 -13.72 -5.17
N TYR A 113 3.72 -13.81 -4.30
CA TYR A 113 4.33 -15.11 -3.98
C TYR A 113 3.42 -16.00 -3.14
N GLN A 114 2.63 -15.43 -2.23
CA GLN A 114 1.58 -16.19 -1.54
C GLN A 114 0.56 -16.75 -2.53
N TYR A 115 0.08 -15.95 -3.47
CA TYR A 115 -0.88 -16.42 -4.48
C TYR A 115 -0.27 -17.53 -5.35
N LYS A 116 0.99 -17.37 -5.79
CA LYS A 116 1.72 -18.40 -6.56
C LYS A 116 1.90 -19.70 -5.77
N TYR A 117 2.19 -19.61 -4.47
CA TYR A 117 2.27 -20.78 -3.58
C TYR A 117 0.96 -21.57 -3.59
N TRP A 118 -0.17 -20.90 -3.35
CA TRP A 118 -1.47 -21.56 -3.24
C TRP A 118 -2.03 -22.07 -4.57
N LEU A 119 -1.56 -21.53 -5.71
CA LEU A 119 -1.83 -22.15 -7.01
C LEU A 119 -1.04 -23.44 -7.22
N LYS A 120 0.21 -23.51 -6.73
CA LYS A 120 1.07 -24.69 -6.85
C LYS A 120 0.72 -25.78 -5.83
N HIS A 121 0.23 -25.39 -4.66
CA HIS A 121 -0.14 -26.26 -3.56
C HIS A 121 -1.61 -26.08 -3.18
N PRO A 122 -2.55 -26.62 -3.98
CA PRO A 122 -3.97 -26.53 -3.67
C PRO A 122 -4.27 -27.16 -2.32
N ASP A 123 -5.05 -26.47 -1.50
CA ASP A 123 -5.46 -26.90 -0.17
C ASP A 123 -6.97 -26.66 -0.10
N SER A 124 -7.74 -27.67 0.31
CA SER A 124 -9.22 -27.59 0.35
C SER A 124 -9.71 -26.43 1.24
N ASP A 125 -8.88 -26.01 2.19
CA ASP A 125 -9.15 -24.89 3.08
C ASP A 125 -8.88 -23.52 2.45
N ILE A 126 -8.18 -23.42 1.32
CA ILE A 126 -7.69 -22.14 0.79
C ILE A 126 -8.02 -22.07 -0.69
N VAL A 127 -9.09 -21.33 -1.00
CA VAL A 127 -9.49 -21.07 -2.37
C VAL A 127 -8.92 -19.71 -2.80
N PRO A 128 -7.88 -19.68 -3.65
CA PRO A 128 -7.43 -18.43 -4.25
C PRO A 128 -8.51 -17.86 -5.17
N VAL A 129 -8.63 -16.53 -5.23
CA VAL A 129 -9.50 -15.89 -6.24
C VAL A 129 -9.06 -16.24 -7.67
N SER A 130 -9.94 -16.05 -8.65
CA SER A 130 -9.58 -16.28 -10.06
C SER A 130 -8.39 -15.41 -10.50
N GLN A 131 -7.58 -15.91 -11.45
CA GLN A 131 -6.40 -15.19 -11.95
C GLN A 131 -6.75 -13.79 -12.48
N ARG A 132 -7.90 -13.63 -13.14
CA ARG A 132 -8.37 -12.32 -13.61
C ARG A 132 -8.61 -11.36 -12.43
N LYS A 133 -9.31 -11.81 -11.39
CA LYS A 133 -9.58 -11.00 -10.20
C LYS A 133 -8.29 -10.69 -9.43
N PHE A 134 -7.37 -11.65 -9.34
CA PHE A 134 -6.06 -11.45 -8.74
C PHE A 134 -5.25 -10.36 -9.43
N LYS A 135 -5.15 -10.39 -10.77
CA LYS A 135 -4.46 -9.35 -11.55
C LYS A 135 -5.03 -7.96 -11.26
N TRP A 136 -6.36 -7.81 -11.25
CA TRP A 136 -7.01 -6.55 -10.88
C TRP A 136 -6.64 -6.07 -9.48
N ILE A 137 -6.66 -6.95 -8.47
CA ILE A 137 -6.31 -6.59 -7.08
C ILE A 137 -4.86 -6.12 -7.00
N ILE A 138 -3.92 -6.84 -7.61
CA ILE A 138 -2.49 -6.46 -7.59
C ILE A 138 -2.27 -5.15 -8.34
N SER A 139 -2.87 -4.97 -9.52
CA SER A 139 -2.77 -3.71 -10.27
C SER A 139 -3.27 -2.52 -9.45
N LEU A 140 -4.40 -2.66 -8.75
CA LEU A 140 -4.94 -1.60 -7.88
C LEU A 140 -4.03 -1.32 -6.68
N ARG A 141 -3.45 -2.34 -6.06
CA ARG A 141 -2.48 -2.19 -4.96
C ARG A 141 -1.22 -1.45 -5.40
N THR A 142 -0.67 -1.82 -6.55
CA THR A 142 0.49 -1.15 -7.14
C THR A 142 0.16 0.30 -7.50
N LEU A 143 -0.99 0.54 -8.14
CA LEU A 143 -1.44 1.89 -8.51
C LEU A 143 -1.64 2.78 -7.28
N ARG A 144 -2.22 2.25 -6.20
CA ARG A 144 -2.35 2.94 -4.91
C ARG A 144 -1.00 3.42 -4.39
N ILE A 145 0.03 2.58 -4.43
CA ILE A 145 1.39 2.91 -3.96
C ILE A 145 2.01 4.01 -4.82
N ILE A 146 1.85 3.92 -6.15
CA ILE A 146 2.36 4.93 -7.08
C ILE A 146 1.68 6.29 -6.80
N ILE A 147 0.35 6.31 -6.73
CA ILE A 147 -0.41 7.55 -6.48
C ILE A 147 -0.07 8.12 -5.11
N LEU A 148 0.00 7.29 -4.05
CA LEU A 148 0.40 7.76 -2.71
C LEU A 148 1.79 8.39 -2.73
N THR A 149 2.75 7.74 -3.38
CA THR A 149 4.11 8.27 -3.55
C THR A 149 4.10 9.62 -4.27
N LEU A 150 3.32 9.77 -5.35
CA LEU A 150 3.19 11.03 -6.10
C LEU A 150 2.51 12.15 -5.27
N VAL A 151 1.45 11.82 -4.53
CA VAL A 151 0.75 12.77 -3.65
C VAL A 151 1.68 13.36 -2.60
N LEU A 152 2.64 12.56 -2.11
CA LEU A 152 3.63 12.99 -1.12
C LEU A 152 4.84 13.69 -1.75
N LEU A 153 5.24 13.30 -2.97
CA LEU A 153 6.34 13.94 -3.69
C LEU A 153 5.98 15.33 -4.22
N LEU A 154 4.74 15.55 -4.66
CA LEU A 154 4.31 16.82 -5.24
C LEU A 154 4.54 18.02 -4.29
N PRO A 155 4.10 17.97 -3.01
CA PRO A 155 4.41 19.01 -2.03
C PRO A 155 5.92 19.20 -1.78
N ALA A 156 6.72 18.14 -1.89
CA ALA A 156 8.17 18.24 -1.71
C ALA A 156 8.87 18.94 -2.87
N VAL A 157 8.47 18.65 -4.11
CA VAL A 157 9.09 19.20 -5.32
C VAL A 157 8.66 20.66 -5.53
N PHE A 158 7.39 20.96 -5.27
CA PHE A 158 6.81 22.29 -5.47
C PHE A 158 6.52 22.97 -4.14
N SER A 159 7.48 22.95 -3.21
CA SER A 159 7.28 23.39 -1.82
C SER A 159 6.79 24.83 -1.71
N ALA A 160 7.42 25.78 -2.41
CA ALA A 160 7.02 27.19 -2.41
C ALA A 160 5.57 27.37 -2.89
N THR A 161 5.23 26.77 -4.03
CA THR A 161 3.89 26.81 -4.61
C THR A 161 2.85 26.15 -3.70
N PHE A 162 3.22 25.04 -3.07
CA PHE A 162 2.35 24.34 -2.12
C PHE A 162 2.07 25.20 -0.89
N TYR A 163 3.05 25.89 -0.33
CA TYR A 163 2.84 26.81 0.80
C TYR A 163 1.94 28.00 0.42
N GLU A 164 2.16 28.61 -0.73
CA GLU A 164 1.29 29.70 -1.21
C GLU A 164 -0.17 29.26 -1.31
N ILE A 165 -0.40 28.08 -1.88
CA ILE A 165 -1.74 27.49 -1.98
C ILE A 165 -2.31 27.18 -0.59
N LEU A 166 -1.51 26.59 0.31
CA LEU A 166 -1.95 26.24 1.66
C LEU A 166 -2.38 27.49 2.45
N ILE A 167 -1.60 28.58 2.35
CA ILE A 167 -1.92 29.87 2.96
C ILE A 167 -3.18 30.48 2.33
N ALA A 168 -3.36 30.35 1.02
CA ALA A 168 -4.54 30.88 0.33
C ALA A 168 -5.83 30.09 0.63
N VAL A 169 -5.72 28.80 0.99
CA VAL A 169 -6.87 27.94 1.36
C VAL A 169 -7.24 28.08 2.85
N LEU A 170 -6.25 28.37 3.71
CA LEU A 170 -6.46 28.50 5.16
C LEU A 170 -6.85 29.92 5.61
N LYS A 171 -6.76 30.92 4.73
CA LYS A 171 -7.27 32.28 4.93
C LYS A 171 -8.71 32.39 4.45
#